data_AF-A0A925SHM3-F1
#
_entry.id   AF-A0A925SHM3-F1
#
_cell.length_a   1.000
_cell.length_b   1.000
_cell.length_c   1.000
_cell.angle_alpha   90.00
_cell.angle_beta   90.00
_cell.angle_gamma   90.00
#
_symmetry.space_group_name_H-M   'P 1'
#
loop_
_entity.id
_entity.type
_entity.pdbx_description
1 polymer ?
#
loop_
_entity_poly.entity_id
_entity_poly.type
_entity_poly.pdbx_seq_one_letter_code
_entity_poly.pdbx_strand_id
1 'polypeptide(L)'
;MGNPSMATYEMLRENEARSTASALREAFARSPLGLYVHVPFCASTCDFCAFYQTTPTREGVENYLDNVGRELALVPFRKPVDTVFWGGGTPGLLAPDDLRTLGHTVLDACGGRPAEWTVELAPASVTE
;
A
#
# COMPACT_ATOMS: atom_id res chain seq x y z
N MET A 1 -45.05 -38.87 5.19
CA MET A 1 -43.64 -38.92 4.77
C MET A 1 -43.08 -37.51 4.89
N GLY A 2 -42.43 -37.19 6.00
CA GLY A 2 -41.88 -35.86 6.26
C GLY A 2 -40.63 -35.64 5.42
N ASN A 3 -40.57 -34.52 4.71
CA ASN A 3 -39.46 -34.20 3.81
C ASN A 3 -38.16 -34.02 4.63
N PRO A 4 -37.10 -34.82 4.44
CA PRO A 4 -35.85 -34.69 5.19
C PRO A 4 -35.00 -33.48 4.73
N SER A 5 -35.63 -32.38 4.31
CA SER A 5 -35.03 -31.50 3.29
C SER A 5 -34.65 -30.09 3.74
N MET A 6 -35.03 -29.61 4.92
CA MET A 6 -34.70 -28.23 5.34
C MET A 6 -33.53 -28.19 6.33
N ALA A 7 -33.62 -28.89 7.46
CA ALA A 7 -32.57 -28.87 8.48
C ALA A 7 -31.23 -29.43 7.98
N THR A 8 -31.26 -30.50 7.18
CA THR A 8 -30.09 -31.10 6.53
C THR A 8 -29.48 -30.16 5.50
N TYR A 9 -30.32 -29.40 4.78
CA TYR A 9 -29.88 -28.44 3.77
C TYR A 9 -29.27 -27.19 4.42
N GLU A 10 -29.87 -26.67 5.49
CA GLU A 10 -29.31 -25.59 6.31
C GLU A 10 -27.97 -25.99 6.91
N MET A 11 -27.86 -27.19 7.49
CA MET A 11 -26.61 -27.71 8.04
C MET A 11 -25.52 -27.88 6.95
N LEU A 12 -25.88 -28.35 5.75
CA LEU A 12 -24.95 -28.44 4.62
C LEU A 12 -24.49 -27.05 4.16
N ARG A 13 -25.39 -26.07 4.06
CA ARG A 13 -25.05 -24.68 3.71
C ARG A 13 -24.17 -24.01 4.76
N GLU A 14 -24.43 -24.24 6.03
CA GLU A 14 -23.59 -23.74 7.13
C GLU A 14 -22.19 -24.36 7.10
N ASN A 15 -22.08 -25.65 6.78
CA ASN A 15 -20.80 -26.34 6.65
C ASN A 15 -20.01 -25.87 5.41
N GLU A 16 -20.67 -25.68 4.27
CA GLU A 16 -20.06 -25.10 3.06
C GLU A 16 -19.58 -23.65 3.30
N ALA A 17 -20.41 -22.83 3.97
CA ALA A 17 -20.05 -21.47 4.33
C ALA A 17 -18.84 -21.43 5.29
N ARG A 18 -18.80 -22.33 6.27
CA ARG A 18 -17.68 -22.46 7.22
C ARG A 18 -16.39 -22.93 6.53
N SER A 19 -16.50 -23.88 5.60
CA SER A 19 -15.40 -24.35 4.77
C SER A 19 -14.83 -23.22 3.89
N THR A 20 -15.71 -22.47 3.23
CA THR A 20 -15.34 -21.33 2.38
C THR A 20 -14.67 -20.21 3.19
N ALA A 21 -15.22 -19.87 4.36
CA ALA A 21 -14.64 -18.87 5.25
C ALA A 21 -13.24 -19.27 5.75
N SER A 22 -13.02 -20.56 6.03
CA SER A 22 -11.70 -21.10 6.38
C SER A 22 -10.70 -20.95 5.23
N ALA A 23 -11.09 -21.37 4.03
CA ALA A 23 -10.25 -21.26 2.83
C ALA A 23 -9.88 -19.80 2.51
N LEU A 24 -10.84 -18.86 2.64
CA LEU A 24 -10.59 -17.42 2.45
C LEU A 24 -9.63 -16.85 3.49
N ARG A 25 -9.78 -17.24 4.77
CA ARG A 25 -8.85 -16.82 5.83
C ARG A 25 -7.44 -17.32 5.56
N GLU A 26 -7.31 -18.55 5.12
CA GLU A 26 -6.02 -19.16 4.80
C GLU A 26 -5.39 -18.53 3.56
N ALA A 27 -6.19 -18.24 2.53
CA ALA A 27 -5.76 -17.50 1.35
C ALA A 27 -5.26 -16.10 1.76
N PHE A 28 -6.03 -15.33 2.54
CA PHE A 28 -5.66 -13.99 2.99
C PHE A 28 -4.42 -13.97 3.91
N ALA A 29 -4.28 -15.00 4.76
CA ALA A 29 -3.10 -15.18 5.60
C ALA A 29 -1.83 -15.43 4.76
N ARG A 30 -1.96 -16.03 3.58
CA ARG A 30 -0.85 -16.27 2.63
C ARG A 30 -0.67 -15.18 1.58
N SER A 31 -1.69 -14.37 1.30
CA SER A 31 -1.60 -13.31 0.30
C SER A 31 -0.52 -12.29 0.67
N PRO A 32 0.33 -11.88 -0.29
CA PRO A 32 1.30 -10.83 -0.07
C PRO A 32 0.61 -9.51 0.28
N LEU A 33 1.39 -8.59 0.83
CA LEU A 33 0.95 -7.23 1.12
C LEU A 33 1.19 -6.32 -0.07
N GLY A 34 0.31 -5.33 -0.21
CA GLY A 34 0.61 -4.11 -0.96
C GLY A 34 1.03 -3.01 0.02
N LEU A 35 2.08 -2.26 -0.33
CA LEU A 35 2.57 -1.13 0.45
C LEU A 35 2.26 0.17 -0.30
N TYR A 36 1.44 1.01 0.32
CA TYR A 36 1.20 2.38 -0.14
C TYR A 36 2.07 3.33 0.68
N VAL A 37 2.85 4.18 -0.01
CA VAL A 37 3.63 5.26 0.61
C VAL A 37 3.06 6.59 0.15
N HIS A 38 2.57 7.36 1.11
CA HIS A 38 2.05 8.69 0.85
C HIS A 38 3.21 9.69 0.71
N VAL A 39 3.29 10.41 -0.41
CA VAL A 39 4.19 11.54 -0.62
C VAL A 39 3.34 12.82 -0.61
N PRO A 40 3.47 13.71 0.39
CA PRO A 40 2.52 14.79 0.61
C PRO A 40 2.84 16.06 -0.19
N PHE A 41 3.71 16.02 -1.20
CA PHE A 41 4.21 17.25 -1.84
C PHE A 41 3.48 17.58 -3.14
N CYS A 42 3.00 18.83 -3.27
CA CYS A 42 2.43 19.37 -4.50
C CYS A 42 3.09 20.69 -4.87
N ALA A 43 3.16 20.99 -6.17
CA ALA A 43 3.70 22.27 -6.66
C ALA A 43 2.78 23.45 -6.29
N SER A 44 1.48 23.18 -6.18
CA SER A 44 0.45 24.12 -5.76
C SER A 44 -0.69 23.37 -5.08
N THR A 45 -1.43 24.04 -4.19
CA THR A 45 -2.65 23.49 -3.60
C THR A 45 -3.81 23.48 -4.60
N CYS A 46 -4.53 22.37 -4.69
CA CYS A 46 -5.72 22.24 -5.54
C CYS A 46 -7.00 22.15 -4.68
N ASP A 47 -7.99 22.99 -4.95
CA ASP A 47 -9.25 23.06 -4.17
C ASP A 47 -10.12 21.80 -4.27
N PHE A 48 -9.91 20.98 -5.30
CA PHE A 48 -10.62 19.73 -5.53
C PHE A 48 -9.91 18.50 -4.94
N CYS A 49 -8.65 18.64 -4.50
CA CYS A 49 -7.88 17.50 -4.02
C CYS A 49 -8.26 17.17 -2.57
N ALA A 50 -8.70 15.93 -2.34
CA ALA A 50 -9.07 15.43 -1.01
C ALA A 50 -7.88 14.80 -0.24
N PHE A 51 -6.71 14.68 -0.88
CA PHE A 51 -5.50 14.17 -0.22
C PHE A 51 -4.80 15.26 0.58
N TYR A 52 -4.15 14.85 1.67
CA TYR A 52 -3.23 15.73 2.37
C TYR A 52 -2.08 16.12 1.43
N GLN A 53 -1.79 17.42 1.39
CA GLN A 53 -0.73 17.97 0.55
C GLN A 53 -0.11 19.21 1.21
N THR A 54 1.15 19.45 0.87
CA THR A 54 1.94 20.61 1.30
C THR A 54 2.93 20.99 0.21
N THR A 55 3.39 22.24 0.21
CA THR A 55 4.43 22.69 -0.71
C THR A 55 5.78 22.12 -0.27
N PRO A 56 6.60 21.55 -1.18
CA PRO A 56 7.90 21.02 -0.83
C PRO A 56 8.86 22.14 -0.41
N THR A 57 9.58 21.91 0.69
CA THR A 57 10.81 22.64 1.06
C THR A 57 11.93 21.62 1.22
N ARG A 58 13.20 22.02 1.08
CA ARG A 58 14.33 21.11 1.24
C ARG A 58 14.32 20.40 2.60
N GLU A 59 14.16 21.17 3.68
CA GLU A 59 14.01 20.66 5.05
C GLU A 59 12.77 19.76 5.19
N GLY A 60 11.64 20.12 4.57
CA GLY A 60 10.42 19.32 4.60
C GLY A 60 10.59 17.95 3.95
N VAL A 61 11.30 17.88 2.81
CA VAL A 61 11.60 16.62 2.12
C VAL A 61 12.56 15.76 2.92
N GLU A 62 13.60 16.34 3.52
CA GLU A 62 14.54 15.62 4.39
C GLU A 62 13.83 15.02 5.60
N ASN A 63 13.04 15.83 6.30
CA ASN A 63 12.25 15.37 7.43
C ASN A 63 11.23 14.30 7.03
N TYR A 64 10.64 14.41 5.84
CA TYR A 64 9.73 13.39 5.31
C TYR A 64 10.45 12.04 5.12
N LEU A 65 11.59 12.03 4.42
CA LEU A 65 12.33 10.79 4.14
C LEU A 65 12.79 10.10 5.43
N ASP A 66 13.30 10.87 6.39
CA ASP A 66 13.71 10.37 7.70
C ASP A 66 12.55 9.72 8.46
N ASN A 67 11.38 10.38 8.44
CA ASN A 67 10.21 9.89 9.17
C ASN A 67 9.57 8.67 8.50
N VAL A 68 9.57 8.57 7.17
CA VAL A 68 9.14 7.34 6.48
C VAL A 68 9.98 6.14 6.93
N GLY A 69 11.30 6.29 7.01
CA GLY A 69 12.17 5.22 7.51
C GLY A 69 11.85 4.81 8.94
N ARG A 70 11.59 5.80 9.82
CA ARG A 70 11.17 5.54 11.20
C ARG A 70 9.82 4.84 11.28
N GLU A 71 8.84 5.26 10.48
CA GLU A 71 7.51 4.64 10.44
C GLU A 71 7.57 3.20 9.96
N LEU A 72 8.32 2.92 8.90
CA LEU A 72 8.52 1.56 8.40
C LEU A 72 9.16 0.66 9.46
N ALA A 73 10.09 1.17 10.26
CA ALA A 73 10.70 0.42 11.36
C ALA A 73 9.73 0.07 12.51
N LEU A 74 8.58 0.77 12.63
CA LEU A 74 7.55 0.45 13.62
C LEU A 74 6.66 -0.72 13.19
N VAL A 75 6.68 -1.09 11.89
CA VAL A 75 5.79 -2.11 11.33
C VAL A 75 6.57 -3.40 11.08
N PRO A 76 6.29 -4.49 11.82
CA PRO A 76 6.87 -5.78 11.51
C PRO A 76 6.14 -6.39 10.31
N PHE A 77 6.74 -6.32 9.11
CA PHE A 77 6.22 -6.98 7.91
C PHE A 77 6.26 -8.52 8.09
N ARG A 78 5.13 -9.10 8.54
CA ARG A 78 4.99 -10.56 8.75
C ARG A 78 4.68 -11.34 7.48
N LYS A 79 4.44 -10.65 6.37
CA LYS A 79 4.13 -11.19 5.05
C LYS A 79 4.96 -10.44 4.02
N PRO A 80 5.37 -11.09 2.91
CA PRO A 80 6.11 -10.40 1.86
C PRO A 80 5.28 -9.26 1.27
N VAL A 81 5.95 -8.16 0.94
CA VAL A 81 5.38 -7.07 0.13
C VAL A 81 5.66 -7.38 -1.33
N ASP A 82 4.63 -7.43 -2.16
CA ASP A 82 4.75 -7.78 -3.57
C ASP A 82 4.47 -6.59 -4.50
N THR A 83 3.67 -5.62 -4.03
CA THR A 83 3.37 -4.39 -4.76
C THR A 83 3.69 -3.17 -3.91
N VAL A 84 4.32 -2.17 -4.51
CA VAL A 84 4.56 -0.86 -3.90
C VAL A 84 3.91 0.22 -4.75
N PHE A 85 3.18 1.12 -4.11
CA PHE A 85 2.55 2.28 -4.74
C PHE A 85 2.96 3.56 -4.03
N TRP A 86 3.48 4.53 -4.78
CA TRP A 86 3.75 5.89 -4.29
C TRP A 86 2.73 6.86 -4.86
N GLY A 87 2.03 7.59 -4.00
CA GLY A 87 1.01 8.54 -4.42
C GLY A 87 0.70 9.59 -3.36
N GLY A 88 -0.40 10.32 -3.55
CA GLY A 88 -0.86 11.32 -2.59
C GLY A 88 -0.88 12.72 -3.19
N GLY A 89 0.19 13.48 -2.96
CA GLY A 89 0.46 14.70 -3.71
C GLY A 89 0.97 14.37 -5.11
N THR A 90 2.21 14.74 -5.41
CA THR A 90 2.89 14.40 -6.65
C THR A 90 4.28 13.84 -6.31
N PRO A 91 4.41 12.51 -6.11
CA PRO A 91 5.70 11.86 -5.87
C PRO A 91 6.80 12.29 -6.84
N GLY A 92 6.45 12.52 -8.11
CA GLY A 92 7.37 13.02 -9.14
C GLY A 92 8.01 14.39 -8.90
N LEU A 93 7.59 15.15 -7.88
CA LEU A 93 8.25 16.39 -7.49
C LEU A 93 9.49 16.18 -6.61
N LEU A 94 9.69 14.97 -6.07
CA LEU A 94 10.93 14.62 -5.38
C LEU A 94 12.08 14.62 -6.37
N ALA A 95 13.25 15.12 -5.95
CA ALA A 95 14.44 15.05 -6.78
C ALA A 95 14.84 13.57 -7.01
N PRO A 96 15.57 13.24 -8.08
CA PRO A 96 15.97 11.86 -8.37
C PRO A 96 16.69 11.16 -7.21
N ASP A 97 17.53 11.88 -6.47
CA ASP A 97 18.23 11.34 -5.30
C ASP A 97 17.30 11.13 -4.09
N ASP A 98 16.27 11.95 -3.94
CA ASP A 98 15.23 11.78 -2.92
C ASP A 98 14.36 10.55 -3.23
N LEU A 99 13.98 10.35 -4.50
CA LEU A 99 13.27 9.15 -4.96
C LEU A 99 14.11 7.88 -4.74
N ARG A 100 15.42 7.95 -5.03
CA ARG A 100 16.35 6.86 -4.76
C ARG A 100 16.41 6.53 -3.27
N THR A 101 16.50 7.56 -2.43
CA THR A 101 16.52 7.42 -0.97
C THR A 101 15.24 6.75 -0.48
N LEU A 102 14.07 7.23 -0.92
CA LEU A 102 12.78 6.62 -0.58
C LEU A 102 12.71 5.15 -1.04
N GLY A 103 13.15 4.86 -2.27
CA GLY A 103 13.20 3.51 -2.81
C GLY A 103 14.07 2.56 -1.99
N HIS A 104 15.27 2.97 -1.61
CA HIS A 104 16.15 2.16 -0.77
C HIS A 104 15.53 1.92 0.61
N THR A 105 15.00 2.97 1.25
CA THR A 105 14.32 2.86 2.55
C THR A 105 13.17 1.85 2.50
N VAL A 106 12.36 1.86 1.43
CA VAL A 106 11.27 0.90 1.24
C VAL A 106 11.80 -0.52 0.98
N LEU A 107 12.81 -0.67 0.13
CA LEU A 107 13.41 -1.98 -0.18
C LEU A 107 14.00 -2.64 1.08
N ASP A 108 14.71 -1.88 1.89
CA ASP A 108 15.33 -2.36 3.12
C ASP A 108 14.25 -2.83 4.12
N ALA A 109 13.13 -2.11 4.20
CA ALA A 109 12.02 -2.46 5.07
C ALA A 109 11.26 -3.72 4.59
N CYS A 110 11.11 -3.91 3.27
CA CYS A 110 10.40 -5.06 2.70
C CYS A 110 11.11 -6.40 2.90
N GLY A 111 12.42 -6.42 3.20
CA GLY A 111 13.20 -7.66 3.36
C GLY A 111 13.27 -8.53 2.08
N GLY A 112 12.96 -7.93 0.94
CA GLY A 112 12.82 -8.58 -0.36
C GLY A 112 12.57 -7.55 -1.45
N ARG A 113 12.41 -7.99 -2.70
CA ARG A 113 12.14 -7.11 -3.84
C ARG A 113 10.68 -7.27 -4.26
N PRO A 114 9.82 -6.26 -4.03
CA PRO A 114 8.47 -6.25 -4.56
C PRO A 114 8.51 -6.42 -6.08
N ALA A 115 7.60 -7.24 -6.62
CA ALA A 115 7.51 -7.52 -8.05
C ALA A 115 7.01 -6.31 -8.86
N GLU A 116 6.15 -5.48 -8.26
CA GLU A 116 5.54 -4.32 -8.92
C GLU A 116 5.81 -3.03 -8.16
N TRP A 117 6.13 -1.98 -8.91
CA TRP A 117 6.29 -0.61 -8.44
C TRP A 117 5.47 0.32 -9.30
N THR A 118 4.61 1.12 -8.66
CA THR A 118 3.81 2.15 -9.31
C THR A 118 4.07 3.49 -8.63
N VAL A 119 4.23 4.55 -9.43
CA VAL A 119 4.48 5.90 -8.93
C VAL A 119 3.57 6.88 -9.66
N GLU A 120 2.82 7.67 -8.91
CA GLU A 120 2.04 8.77 -9.47
C GLU A 120 2.95 9.92 -9.91
N LEU A 121 2.74 10.39 -11.14
CA LEU A 121 3.46 11.50 -11.73
C LEU A 121 2.45 12.51 -12.29
N ALA A 122 2.71 13.80 -12.09
CA ALA A 122 1.99 14.82 -12.83
C ALA A 122 2.57 14.86 -14.25
N PRO A 123 1.75 14.92 -15.32
CA PRO A 123 2.27 14.96 -16.69
C PRO A 123 3.30 16.08 -16.92
N ALA A 124 3.12 17.22 -16.24
CA ALA A 124 4.03 18.37 -16.33
C ALA A 124 5.36 18.19 -15.58
N SER A 125 5.51 17.19 -14.71
CA SER A 125 6.73 16.93 -13.94
C SER A 125 7.65 15.89 -14.58
N VAL A 126 7.27 15.30 -15.71
CA VAL A 126 8.05 14.26 -16.39
C VAL A 126 9.05 14.92 -17.34
N THR A 127 10.31 14.48 -17.27
CA THR A 127 11.42 14.93 -18.15
C THR A 127 12.06 13.71 -18.81
N GLU A 128 12.76 13.92 -19.94
CA GLU A 128 13.46 12.85 -20.70
C GLU A 128 14.73 12.33 -20.02
#